data_AF-A0A2K1KH70-F1
#
_entry.id   AF-A0A2K1KH70-F1
#
_cell.length_a   1.000
_cell.length_b   1.000
_cell.length_c   1.000
_cell.angle_alpha   90.00
_cell.angle_beta   90.00
_cell.angle_gamma   90.00
#
_symmetry.space_group_name_H-M   'P 1'
#
loop_
_entity.id
_entity.type
_entity.pdbx_description
1 polymer ?
#
loop_
_entity_poly.entity_id
_entity_poly.type
_entity_poly.pdbx_seq_one_letter_code
_entity_poly.pdbx_strand_id
1 'polypeptide(L)'
;MLVGDYLGELLIPLLKEGCQLISEKRPDDPLEELAVFLLRMDPKSPRNIIRFAEEAEAKKLAEASELAQIEEEEKLFKRNEKKKKK
;
A
#
# COMPACT_ATOMS: atom_id res chain seq x y z
N MET A 1 9.72 -3.60 15.10
CA MET A 1 9.07 -2.76 14.09
C MET A 1 9.70 -1.39 14.21
N LEU A 2 10.37 -0.89 13.16
CA LEU A 2 10.91 0.47 13.22
C LEU A 2 9.74 1.45 13.17
N VAL A 3 9.89 2.62 13.81
CA VAL A 3 8.84 3.66 13.81
C VAL A 3 8.45 4.06 12.39
N GLY A 4 9.40 4.04 11.45
CA GLY A 4 9.15 4.29 10.03
C GLY A 4 8.20 3.28 9.38
N ASP A 5 8.34 1.99 9.69
CA ASP A 5 7.49 0.93 9.12
C ASP A 5 6.06 1.05 9.65
N TYR A 6 5.90 1.31 10.95
CA TYR A 6 4.59 1.49 11.56
C TYR A 6 3.84 2.70 10.99
N LEU A 7 4.55 3.83 10.82
CA LEU A 7 3.96 5.03 10.22
C LEU A 7 3.67 4.83 8.73
N GLY A 8 4.62 4.28 7.98
CA GLY A 8 4.57 4.12 6.53
C GLY A 8 3.53 3.10 6.06
N GLU A 9 3.49 1.94 6.70
CA GLU A 9 2.68 0.82 6.22
C GLU A 9 1.28 0.80 6.83
N LEU A 10 1.12 1.29 8.06
CA LEU A 10 -0.15 1.19 8.78
C LEU A 10 -0.86 2.55 8.87
N LEU A 11 -0.18 3.56 9.43
CA LEU A 11 -0.86 4.81 9.81
C LEU A 11 -1.10 5.75 8.62
N ILE A 12 -0.12 5.94 7.74
CA ILE A 12 -0.22 6.86 6.61
C ILE A 12 -1.35 6.46 5.64
N PRO A 13 -1.53 5.19 5.24
CA PRO A 13 -2.64 4.79 4.37
C PRO A 13 -4.00 5.06 5.01
N LEU A 14 -4.16 4.71 6.30
CA LEU A 14 -5.38 4.96 7.06
C LEU A 14 -5.71 6.45 7.17
N LEU A 15 -4.70 7.29 7.44
CA LEU A 15 -4.89 8.73 7.50
C LEU A 15 -5.28 9.31 6.14
N LYS A 16 -4.70 8.83 5.03
CA LYS A 16 -5.10 9.27 3.68
C LYS A 16 -6.56 8.95 3.40
N GLU A 17 -6.98 7.72 3.69
CA GLU A 17 -8.37 7.28 3.50
C GLU A 17 -9.34 8.11 4.34
N GLY A 18 -9.04 8.30 5.63
CA GLY A 18 -9.85 9.12 6.53
C GLY A 18 -9.93 10.60 6.09
N CYS A 19 -8.80 11.20 5.70
CA CYS A 19 -8.76 12.57 5.20
C CYS A 19 -9.54 12.74 3.89
N GLN A 20 -9.50 11.76 2.99
CA GLN A 20 -10.30 11.79 1.76
C GLN A 20 -11.80 11.74 2.08
N LEU A 21 -12.21 10.84 2.97
CA LEU A 21 -13.60 10.74 3.43
C LEU A 21 -14.11 12.04 4.06
N ILE A 22 -13.27 12.72 4.85
CA ILE A 22 -13.60 14.02 5.44
C ILE A 22 -13.71 15.10 4.37
N SER A 23 -12.80 15.11 3.39
CA SER A 23 -12.85 16.06 2.29
C SER A 23 -14.13 15.94 1.46
N GLU A 24 -14.63 14.71 1.30
CA GLU A 24 -15.87 14.42 0.58
C GLU A 24 -17.11 14.76 1.42
N LYS A 25 -17.16 14.36 2.69
CA LYS A 25 -18.32 14.55 3.57
C LYS A 25 -18.46 15.95 4.14
N ARG A 26 -17.35 16.67 4.32
CA ARG A 26 -17.25 17.99 4.97
C ARG A 26 -18.09 18.07 6.27
N PRO A 27 -17.82 17.20 7.25
CA PRO A 27 -18.54 17.23 8.53
C PRO A 27 -18.27 18.53 9.30
N ASP A 28 -19.17 18.88 10.21
CA ASP A 28 -19.05 20.07 11.06
C ASP A 28 -17.82 20.00 11.98
N ASP A 29 -17.47 18.80 12.47
CA ASP A 29 -16.20 18.52 13.18
C ASP A 29 -15.36 17.48 12.41
N PRO A 30 -14.44 17.91 11.53
CA PRO A 30 -13.60 17.01 10.76
C PRO A 30 -12.57 16.28 11.62
N LEU A 31 -12.15 16.82 12.76
CA LEU A 31 -11.16 16.17 13.61
C LEU A 31 -11.80 15.03 14.41
N GLU A 32 -13.00 15.24 14.94
CA GLU A 32 -13.76 14.20 15.62
C GLU A 32 -14.10 13.05 14.66
N GLU A 33 -14.59 13.35 13.45
CA GLU A 33 -14.92 12.33 12.46
C GLU A 33 -13.67 11.52 12.04
N LEU A 34 -12.50 12.16 11.91
CA LEU A 34 -11.23 11.47 11.65
C LEU A 34 -10.88 10.52 12.78
N ALA A 35 -10.98 10.98 14.04
CA ALA A 35 -10.65 10.17 15.20
C ALA A 35 -11.58 8.95 15.30
N VAL A 36 -12.89 9.14 15.09
CA VAL A 36 -13.89 8.06 15.06
C VAL A 36 -13.58 7.07 13.93
N PHE A 37 -13.22 7.55 12.74
CA PHE A 37 -12.80 6.70 11.63
C PHE A 37 -11.60 5.83 12.01
N LEU A 38 -10.53 6.43 12.55
CA LEU A 38 -9.32 5.73 12.95
C LEU A 38 -9.58 4.68 14.05
N LEU A 39 -10.44 4.99 15.02
CA LEU A 39 -10.86 4.03 16.05
C LEU A 39 -11.65 2.85 15.49
N ARG A 40 -12.53 3.09 14.51
CA ARG A 40 -13.25 2.00 13.80
C ARG A 40 -12.32 1.12 12.98
N MET A 41 -11.20 1.68 12.54
CA MET A 41 -10.15 0.99 11.78
C MET A 41 -9.14 0.26 12.66
N ASP A 42 -9.45 -0.01 13.95
CA ASP A 42 -8.58 -0.77 14.84
C ASP A 42 -8.12 -2.07 14.15
N PRO A 43 -6.81 -2.25 13.92
CA PRO A 43 -6.26 -3.43 13.27
C PRO A 43 -6.49 -4.71 14.07
N LYS A 44 -6.90 -4.63 15.34
CA LYS A 44 -7.28 -5.79 16.16
C LYS A 44 -8.76 -6.17 16.02
N SER A 45 -9.56 -5.37 15.31
CA SER A 45 -10.93 -5.74 14.98
C SER A 45 -10.94 -6.91 13.99
N PRO A 46 -11.71 -7.99 14.21
CA PRO A 46 -11.76 -9.15 13.31
C PRO A 46 -12.06 -8.80 11.85
N ARG A 47 -12.86 -7.74 11.63
CA ARG A 47 -13.21 -7.26 10.28
C ARG A 47 -12.02 -6.62 9.55
N ASN A 48 -11.14 -5.95 10.29
CA ASN A 48 -10.00 -5.24 9.72
C ASN A 48 -8.76 -6.14 9.60
N ILE A 49 -8.63 -7.18 10.45
CA ILE A 49 -7.56 -8.18 10.34
C ILE A 49 -7.55 -8.82 8.95
N ILE A 50 -8.72 -9.20 8.42
CA ILE A 50 -8.85 -9.80 7.10
C ILE A 50 -8.44 -8.80 6.01
N ARG A 51 -8.98 -7.57 6.08
CA ARG A 51 -8.68 -6.50 5.12
C ARG A 51 -7.17 -6.20 5.04
N PHE A 52 -6.52 -6.03 6.19
CA PHE A 52 -5.08 -5.74 6.23
C PHE A 52 -4.24 -6.93 5.76
N ALA A 53 -4.68 -8.17 6.00
CA ALA A 53 -4.00 -9.35 5.50
C ALA A 53 -4.10 -9.47 3.97
N GLU A 54 -5.28 -9.22 3.39
CA GLU A 54 -5.51 -9.21 1.95
C GLU A 54 -4.71 -8.11 1.25
N GLU A 55 -4.69 -6.89 1.81
CA GLU A 55 -3.90 -5.77 1.28
C GLU A 55 -2.39 -6.07 1.31
N ALA A 56 -1.90 -6.70 2.39
CA ALA A 56 -0.51 -7.09 2.49
C ALA A 56 -0.12 -8.18 1.47
N GLU A 57 -1.01 -9.14 1.21
CA GLU A 57 -0.79 -10.17 0.19
C GLU A 57 -0.80 -9.58 -1.23
N ALA A 58 -1.76 -8.69 -1.51
CA ALA A 58 -1.85 -7.99 -2.79
C ALA A 58 -0.59 -7.14 -3.07
N LYS A 59 -0.05 -6.46 -2.05
CA LYS A 59 1.19 -5.68 -2.17
C LYS A 59 2.40 -6.57 -2.51
N LYS A 60 2.55 -7.70 -1.83
CA LYS A 60 3.62 -8.68 -2.13
C LYS A 60 3.52 -9.22 -3.55
N LEU A 61 2.30 -9.47 -4.03
CA LEU A 61 2.07 -9.95 -5.39
C LEU A 61 2.44 -8.89 -6.43
N ALA A 62 2.09 -7.63 -6.18
CA ALA A 62 2.46 -6.50 -7.05
C ALA A 62 3.98 -6.32 -7.14
N GLU A 63 4.68 -6.34 -6.00
CA GLU A 63 6.14 -6.25 -5.93
C GLU A 63 6.81 -7.43 -6.68
N ALA A 64 6.30 -8.65 -6.49
CA ALA A 64 6.81 -9.83 -7.21
C ALA A 64 6.61 -9.73 -8.73
N SER A 65 5.48 -9.18 -9.18
CA SER A 65 5.20 -8.97 -10.61
C SER A 65 6.12 -7.92 -11.22
N GLU A 66 6.39 -6.83 -10.51
CA GLU A 66 7.29 -5.77 -10.98
C GLU A 66 8.73 -6.30 -11.12
N LEU A 67 9.21 -7.04 -10.13
CA LEU A 67 10.51 -7.70 -10.18
C LEU A 67 10.64 -8.68 -11.36
N ALA A 68 9.58 -9.44 -11.65
CA ALA A 68 9.57 -10.36 -12.78
C ALA A 68 9.66 -9.63 -14.14
N GLN A 69 8.98 -8.49 -14.29
CA GLN A 69 9.07 -7.66 -15.49
C GLN A 69 10.48 -7.12 -15.70
N ILE A 70 11.10 -6.59 -14.65
CA ILE A 70 12.48 -6.09 -14.69
C ILE A 70 13.46 -7.20 -15.10
N GLU A 71 13.31 -8.41 -14.55
CA GLU A 71 14.17 -9.54 -14.90
C GLU A 71 14.02 -9.97 -16.38
N GLU A 72 12.80 -9.91 -16.92
CA GLU A 72 12.55 -10.20 -18.33
C GLU A 72 13.17 -9.15 -19.26
N GLU A 73 13.03 -7.87 -18.92
CA GLU A 73 13.65 -6.77 -19.65
C GLU A 73 15.18 -6.87 -19.65
N GLU A 74 15.79 -7.20 -18.51
CA GLU A 74 17.24 -7.44 -18.44
C GLU A 74 17.69 -8.60 -19.34
N LYS A 75 16.93 -9.70 -19.37
CA LYS A 75 17.23 -10.86 -20.22
C LYS A 75 17.15 -10.48 -21.70
N LEU A 76 16.14 -9.71 -22.09
CA LEU A 76 15.97 -9.18 -23.45
C LEU A 76 17.13 -8.26 -23.83
N PHE A 77 17.53 -7.35 -22.94
CA PHE A 77 18.65 -6.44 -23.15
C PHE A 77 19.96 -7.21 -23.39
N LYS A 78 20.30 -8.16 -22.52
CA LYS A 78 21.49 -9.02 -22.64
C LYS A 78 21.48 -9.85 -23.93
N ARG A 79 20.30 -10.31 -24.39
CA ARG A 79 20.16 -11.05 -25.66
C ARG A 79 20.40 -10.17 -26.88
N ASN A 80 19.94 -8.92 -26.85
CA ASN A 80 20.11 -7.97 -27.94
C ASN A 80 21.55 -7.44 -28.06
N GLU A 81 22.24 -7.23 -26.94
CA GLU A 81 23.68 -6.92 -26.92
C GLU A 81 24.52 -8.02 -27.58
N LYS A 82 24.23 -9.30 -27.31
CA LYS A 82 24.93 -10.43 -27.93
C LYS A 82 24.69 -10.52 -29.45
N LYS A 83 23.53 -10.07 -29.93
CA LYS A 83 23.21 -10.04 -31.37
C LYS A 83 23.88 -8.89 -32.12
N LYS A 84 24.18 -7.76 -31.45
CA LYS A 84 24.87 -6.60 -32.05
C LYS A 84 26.39 -6.79 -32.20
N LYS A 85 26.98 -7.77 -31.52
CA LYS A 85 28.43 -8.07 -31.53
C LYS A 85 28.83 -9.21 -32.49
N LYS A 86 27.91 -9.70 -33.33
CA LYS A 86 28.14 -10.68 -34.41
C LYS A 86 27.89 -10.01 -35.75
#